data_AF-F3G542-F1
#
_entry.id   AF-F3G542-F1
#
_cell.length_a   1.000
_cell.length_b   1.000
_cell.length_c   1.000
_cell.angle_alpha   90.00
_cell.angle_beta   90.00
_cell.angle_gamma   90.00
#
_symmetry.space_group_name_H-M   'P 1'
#
loop_
_entity.id
_entity.type
_entity.pdbx_description
1 polymer ?
#
loop_
_entity_poly.entity_id
_entity_poly.type
_entity_poly.pdbx_seq_one_letter_code
_entity_poly.pdbx_strand_id
1 'polypeptide(L)'
;AGAILVPVDVPSIDSTPEYRVLLHDFKRELNAYLSTRTGLGVSTLDDIIAFNTASDGAQAYDQDLLIDSSGATLDQENYLSIATHLRTAHRQLIDGLLQQHSLDALIDWSEVSFKAVGAIAGYPGITVPVGLEENGLPRGLYFLSTAWDEADLLSYAYALEQSLAASAASGISQAN
;
A
#
# COMPACT_ATOMS: atom_id res chain seq x y z
N ALA A 1 7.15 -15.50 19.87
CA ALA A 1 5.69 -15.48 19.74
C ALA A 1 5.03 -16.83 19.43
N GLY A 2 5.75 -17.92 19.11
CA GLY A 2 5.14 -19.26 18.97
C GLY A 2 4.47 -19.57 17.61
N ALA A 3 4.48 -18.62 16.67
CA ALA A 3 4.02 -18.83 15.30
C ALA A 3 4.93 -19.80 14.51
N ILE A 4 4.37 -20.50 13.54
CA ILE A 4 5.09 -21.37 12.60
C ILE A 4 5.30 -20.61 11.30
N LEU A 5 6.54 -20.54 10.82
CA LEU A 5 6.85 -19.92 9.53
C LEU A 5 6.84 -20.98 8.43
N VAL A 6 6.01 -20.74 7.41
CA VAL A 6 5.91 -21.59 6.23
C VAL A 6 6.45 -20.79 5.04
N PRO A 7 7.50 -21.26 4.35
CA PRO A 7 7.93 -20.65 3.09
C PRO A 7 6.83 -20.78 2.03
N VAL A 8 6.53 -19.68 1.35
CA VAL A 8 5.50 -19.60 0.30
C VAL A 8 6.13 -19.02 -0.95
N ASP A 9 5.94 -19.70 -2.08
CA ASP A 9 6.27 -19.14 -3.39
C ASP A 9 5.15 -18.19 -3.82
N VAL A 10 5.50 -16.95 -4.15
CA VAL A 10 4.54 -15.92 -4.57
C VAL A 10 4.53 -15.83 -6.10
N PRO A 11 3.43 -16.21 -6.78
CA PRO A 11 3.29 -16.01 -8.20
C PRO A 11 3.40 -14.53 -8.59
N SER A 12 4.03 -14.26 -9.73
CA SER A 12 3.97 -12.93 -10.35
C SER A 12 2.55 -12.63 -10.82
N ILE A 13 2.10 -11.39 -10.62
CA ILE A 13 0.80 -10.88 -11.06
C ILE A 13 1.01 -9.62 -11.88
N ASP A 14 0.28 -9.48 -12.98
CA ASP A 14 0.37 -8.29 -13.82
C ASP A 14 -0.42 -7.13 -13.20
N SER A 15 0.30 -6.18 -12.60
CA SER A 15 -0.24 -4.94 -12.06
C SER A 15 -0.05 -3.75 -13.01
N THR A 16 0.48 -3.95 -14.23
CA THR A 16 0.72 -2.88 -15.22
C THR A 16 -0.51 -2.00 -15.48
N PRO A 17 -1.75 -2.54 -15.53
CA PRO A 17 -2.94 -1.71 -15.72
C PRO A 17 -3.28 -0.78 -14.55
N GLU A 18 -2.72 -0.99 -13.35
CA GLU A 18 -3.02 -0.21 -12.14
C GLU A 18 -2.72 1.28 -12.35
N TYR A 19 -1.58 1.62 -12.96
CA TYR A 19 -1.18 3.01 -13.19
C TYR A 19 -2.25 3.78 -13.97
N ARG A 20 -2.84 3.17 -15.00
CA ARG A 20 -3.90 3.79 -15.80
C ARG A 20 -5.19 4.00 -15.01
N VAL A 21 -5.53 3.07 -14.13
CA VAL A 21 -6.69 3.17 -13.24
C VAL A 21 -6.45 4.29 -12.22
N LEU A 22 -5.27 4.38 -11.62
CA LEU A 22 -4.91 5.42 -10.65
C LEU A 22 -4.96 6.82 -11.26
N LEU A 23 -4.40 7.02 -12.47
CA LEU A 23 -4.46 8.32 -13.15
C LEU A 23 -5.90 8.72 -13.46
N HIS A 24 -6.74 7.79 -13.89
CA HIS A 24 -8.16 8.05 -14.15
C HIS A 24 -8.93 8.39 -12.87
N ASP A 25 -8.77 7.58 -11.82
CA ASP A 25 -9.45 7.76 -10.54
C ASP A 25 -9.01 9.05 -9.87
N PHE A 26 -7.72 9.39 -9.87
CA PHE A 26 -7.23 10.62 -9.26
C PHE A 26 -7.89 11.86 -9.85
N LYS A 27 -7.92 12.00 -11.19
CA LYS A 27 -8.61 13.12 -11.86
C LYS A 27 -10.08 13.17 -11.50
N ARG A 28 -10.78 12.03 -11.61
CA ARG A 28 -12.23 11.93 -11.35
C ARG A 28 -12.57 12.31 -9.92
N GLU A 29 -11.92 11.67 -8.95
CA GLU A 29 -12.21 11.82 -7.53
C GLU A 29 -11.73 13.16 -6.98
N LEU A 30 -10.58 13.69 -7.44
CA LEU A 30 -10.12 15.01 -7.02
C LEU A 30 -11.06 16.11 -7.51
N ASN A 31 -11.51 16.06 -8.77
CA ASN A 31 -12.48 17.03 -9.29
C ASN A 31 -13.82 16.92 -8.55
N ALA A 32 -14.29 15.70 -8.29
CA ALA A 32 -15.50 15.48 -7.49
C ALA A 32 -15.34 16.08 -6.07
N TYR A 33 -14.22 15.82 -5.41
CA TYR A 33 -13.89 16.40 -4.11
C TYR A 33 -13.88 17.94 -4.14
N LEU A 34 -13.15 18.55 -5.06
CA LEU A 34 -13.01 20.00 -5.19
C LEU A 34 -14.35 20.69 -5.48
N SER A 35 -15.23 20.07 -6.26
CA SER A 35 -16.57 20.60 -6.55
C SER A 35 -17.44 20.81 -5.30
N THR A 36 -17.11 20.13 -4.20
CA THR A 36 -17.81 20.24 -2.91
C THR A 36 -17.19 21.25 -1.96
N ARG A 37 -16.07 21.89 -2.34
CA ARG A 37 -15.34 22.83 -1.48
C ARG A 37 -15.67 24.27 -1.83
N THR A 38 -15.69 25.13 -0.81
CA THR A 38 -15.90 26.58 -0.96
C THR A 38 -14.69 27.34 -0.43
N GLY A 39 -14.38 28.50 -1.01
CA GLY A 39 -13.28 29.36 -0.55
C GLY A 39 -11.88 28.94 -1.03
N LEU A 40 -11.80 27.95 -1.92
CA LEU A 40 -10.57 27.60 -2.63
C LEU A 40 -10.44 28.44 -3.91
N GLY A 41 -9.20 28.79 -4.28
CA GLY A 41 -8.89 29.46 -5.55
C GLY A 41 -8.83 28.51 -6.77
N VAL A 42 -9.11 27.22 -6.55
CA VAL A 42 -9.06 26.15 -7.56
C VAL A 42 -10.30 25.27 -7.41
N SER A 43 -10.84 24.76 -8.52
CA SER A 43 -12.03 23.90 -8.55
C SER A 43 -11.80 22.57 -9.27
N THR A 44 -10.67 22.42 -9.96
CA THR A 44 -10.31 21.25 -10.75
C THR A 44 -8.82 20.93 -10.65
N LEU A 45 -8.43 19.72 -11.07
CA LEU A 45 -7.04 19.35 -11.31
C LEU A 45 -6.34 20.31 -12.30
N ASP A 46 -7.05 20.77 -13.33
CA ASP A 46 -6.49 21.70 -14.32
C ASP A 46 -6.20 23.07 -13.69
N ASP A 47 -7.05 23.54 -12.77
CA ASP A 47 -6.78 24.76 -12.01
C ASP A 47 -5.55 24.61 -11.12
N ILE A 48 -5.35 23.43 -10.51
CA ILE A 48 -4.15 23.13 -9.70
C ILE A 48 -2.89 23.16 -10.57
N ILE A 49 -2.93 22.55 -11.76
CA ILE A 49 -1.81 22.56 -12.70
C ILE A 49 -1.48 23.99 -13.11
N ALA A 50 -2.50 24.78 -13.48
CA ALA A 50 -2.33 26.18 -13.87
C ALA A 50 -1.78 27.03 -12.72
N PHE A 51 -2.26 26.81 -11.50
CA PHE A 51 -1.75 27.46 -10.30
C PHE A 51 -0.27 27.17 -10.07
N ASN A 52 0.14 25.89 -10.17
CA ASN A 52 1.53 25.48 -10.05
C ASN A 52 2.40 26.08 -11.17
N THR A 53 1.90 26.14 -12.40
CA THR A 53 2.62 26.75 -13.54
C THR A 53 2.81 28.25 -13.38
N ALA A 54 1.84 28.96 -12.80
CA ALA A 54 1.91 30.39 -12.56
C ALA A 54 2.71 30.78 -11.30
N SER A 55 3.07 29.79 -10.48
CA SER A 55 3.79 29.99 -9.22
C SER A 55 5.19 29.43 -9.37
N ASP A 56 6.20 30.31 -9.39
CA ASP A 56 7.60 29.88 -9.30
C ASP A 56 7.85 29.29 -7.91
N GLY A 57 7.56 28.00 -7.76
CA GLY A 57 7.83 27.25 -6.54
C GLY A 57 9.34 27.24 -6.28
N ALA A 58 9.75 27.46 -5.03
CA ALA A 58 11.14 27.40 -4.62
C ALA A 58 11.74 25.97 -4.63
N GLN A 59 10.99 24.96 -5.10
CA GLN A 59 11.37 23.54 -5.04
C GLN A 59 11.49 22.91 -6.43
N ALA A 60 12.49 22.04 -6.57
CA ALA A 60 12.96 21.42 -7.81
C ALA A 60 12.16 20.19 -8.26
N TYR A 61 10.85 20.12 -7.97
CA TYR A 61 10.01 18.97 -8.32
C TYR A 61 9.03 19.35 -9.42
N ASP A 62 8.87 18.49 -10.42
CA ASP A 62 7.90 18.65 -11.50
C ASP A 62 6.47 18.29 -11.05
N GLN A 63 5.52 18.38 -11.98
CA GLN A 63 4.12 18.00 -11.78
C GLN A 63 3.63 17.04 -12.87
N ASP A 64 4.52 16.21 -13.41
CA ASP A 64 4.22 15.36 -14.57
C ASP A 64 3.07 14.39 -14.29
N LEU A 65 2.96 13.85 -13.07
CA LEU A 65 1.84 12.99 -12.67
C LEU A 65 0.48 13.71 -12.66
N LEU A 66 0.46 15.01 -12.31
CA LEU A 66 -0.77 15.80 -12.37
C LEU A 66 -1.19 16.00 -13.84
N ILE A 67 -0.22 16.29 -14.70
CA ILE A 67 -0.43 16.47 -16.14
C ILE A 67 -0.88 15.16 -16.80
N ASP A 68 -0.22 14.03 -16.50
CA ASP A 68 -0.59 12.69 -16.97
C ASP A 68 -2.02 12.33 -16.53
N SER A 69 -2.37 12.60 -15.26
CA SER A 69 -3.71 12.34 -14.75
C SER A 69 -4.76 13.24 -15.39
N SER A 70 -4.46 14.52 -15.62
CA SER A 70 -5.34 15.43 -16.37
C SER A 70 -5.58 14.92 -17.80
N GLY A 71 -4.54 14.43 -18.48
CA GLY A 71 -4.63 13.84 -19.81
C GLY A 71 -5.28 12.45 -19.87
N ALA A 72 -5.40 11.76 -18.74
CA ALA A 72 -5.90 10.39 -18.71
C ALA A 72 -7.39 10.32 -19.07
N THR A 73 -7.69 9.56 -20.13
CA THR A 73 -9.05 9.20 -20.52
C THR A 73 -9.22 7.69 -20.48
N LEU A 74 -10.22 7.24 -19.73
CA LEU A 74 -10.65 5.85 -19.69
C LEU A 74 -12.17 5.86 -19.68
N ASP A 75 -12.81 5.22 -20.64
CA ASP A 75 -14.26 5.07 -20.63
C ASP A 75 -14.70 4.15 -19.48
N GLN A 76 -15.96 4.28 -19.08
CA GLN A 76 -16.49 3.61 -17.90
C GLN A 76 -16.46 2.07 -18.02
N GLU A 77 -16.66 1.52 -19.21
CA GLU A 77 -16.64 0.07 -19.42
C GLU A 77 -15.23 -0.49 -19.23
N ASN A 78 -14.23 0.13 -19.89
CA ASN A 78 -12.83 -0.24 -19.74
C ASN A 78 -12.33 -0.03 -18.32
N TYR A 79 -12.72 1.07 -17.66
CA TYR A 79 -12.40 1.33 -16.25
C TYR A 79 -12.89 0.18 -15.36
N LEU A 80 -14.18 -0.14 -15.43
CA LEU A 80 -14.78 -1.17 -14.57
C LEU A 80 -14.17 -2.54 -14.84
N SER A 81 -13.89 -2.86 -16.11
CA SER A 81 -13.23 -4.11 -16.50
C SER A 81 -11.85 -4.25 -15.87
N ILE A 82 -10.99 -3.24 -16.05
CA ILE A 82 -9.61 -3.27 -15.54
C ILE A 82 -9.60 -3.28 -14.00
N ALA A 83 -10.35 -2.38 -13.35
CA ALA A 83 -10.39 -2.27 -11.90
C ALA A 83 -10.94 -3.56 -11.25
N THR A 84 -11.97 -4.17 -11.84
CA THR A 84 -12.52 -5.44 -11.35
C THR A 84 -11.54 -6.58 -11.53
N HIS A 85 -10.88 -6.67 -12.69
CA HIS A 85 -9.89 -7.71 -12.94
C HIS A 85 -8.71 -7.60 -11.97
N LEU A 86 -8.11 -6.41 -11.83
CA LEU A 86 -7.02 -6.15 -10.89
C LEU A 86 -7.43 -6.58 -9.48
N ARG A 87 -8.52 -6.04 -8.94
CA ARG A 87 -8.97 -6.38 -7.58
C ARG A 87 -9.21 -7.88 -7.41
N THR A 88 -9.85 -8.53 -8.39
CA THR A 88 -10.17 -9.96 -8.31
C THR A 88 -8.92 -10.82 -8.32
N ALA A 89 -7.99 -10.57 -9.24
CA ALA A 89 -6.76 -11.35 -9.36
C ALA A 89 -5.88 -11.22 -8.11
N HIS A 90 -5.75 -10.02 -7.54
CA HIS A 90 -4.96 -9.80 -6.34
C HIS A 90 -5.60 -10.42 -5.09
N ARG A 91 -6.93 -10.39 -4.97
CA ARG A 91 -7.64 -11.12 -3.89
C ARG A 91 -7.47 -12.63 -4.00
N GLN A 92 -7.64 -13.17 -5.21
CA GLN A 92 -7.43 -14.60 -5.47
C GLN A 92 -6.01 -15.05 -5.14
N LEU A 93 -5.00 -14.21 -5.43
CA LEU A 93 -3.62 -14.48 -5.04
C LEU A 93 -3.49 -14.57 -3.51
N ILE A 94 -3.93 -13.57 -2.76
CA ILE A 94 -3.80 -13.55 -1.30
C ILE A 94 -4.58 -14.71 -0.66
N ASP A 95 -5.88 -14.81 -0.96
CA ASP A 95 -6.77 -15.80 -0.36
C ASP A 95 -6.35 -17.23 -0.76
N GLY A 96 -5.86 -17.40 -1.98
CA GLY A 96 -5.34 -18.68 -2.47
C GLY A 96 -4.11 -19.13 -1.71
N LEU A 97 -3.15 -18.23 -1.46
CA LEU A 97 -1.95 -18.54 -0.68
C LEU A 97 -2.30 -18.87 0.79
N LEU A 98 -3.17 -18.08 1.42
CA LEU A 98 -3.64 -18.33 2.79
C LEU A 98 -4.31 -19.70 2.89
N GLN A 99 -5.23 -20.02 1.97
CA GLN A 99 -5.96 -21.27 1.98
C GLN A 99 -5.07 -22.48 1.67
N GLN A 100 -4.25 -22.41 0.62
CA GLN A 100 -3.40 -23.51 0.16
C GLN A 100 -2.42 -23.96 1.26
N HIS A 101 -1.91 -23.01 2.04
CA HIS A 101 -0.92 -23.27 3.07
C HIS A 101 -1.50 -23.28 4.49
N SER A 102 -2.83 -23.09 4.64
CA SER A 102 -3.52 -23.00 5.93
C SER A 102 -2.88 -21.95 6.86
N LEU A 103 -2.70 -20.74 6.34
CA LEU A 103 -2.03 -19.64 7.01
C LEU A 103 -3.04 -18.63 7.55
N ASP A 104 -2.68 -18.01 8.68
CA ASP A 104 -3.45 -16.92 9.28
C ASP A 104 -3.07 -15.54 8.68
N ALA A 105 -1.83 -15.38 8.22
CA ALA A 105 -1.34 -14.16 7.60
C ALA A 105 -0.14 -14.45 6.67
N LEU A 106 0.12 -13.53 5.75
CA LEU A 106 1.33 -13.49 4.93
C LEU A 106 2.30 -12.46 5.50
N ILE A 107 3.61 -12.71 5.36
CA ILE A 107 4.66 -11.75 5.74
C ILE A 107 5.64 -11.53 4.59
N ASP A 108 6.16 -10.30 4.48
CA ASP A 108 7.12 -9.90 3.45
C ASP A 108 8.26 -9.06 4.05
N TRP A 109 9.49 -9.57 3.89
CA TRP A 109 10.72 -8.89 4.30
C TRP A 109 11.21 -7.85 3.28
N SER A 110 10.75 -7.94 2.02
CA SER A 110 11.13 -7.01 0.97
C SER A 110 10.33 -5.71 1.02
N GLU A 111 9.16 -5.72 1.67
CA GLU A 111 8.13 -4.67 1.61
C GLU A 111 7.60 -4.34 0.19
N VAL A 112 7.96 -5.15 -0.81
CA VAL A 112 7.62 -4.90 -2.22
C VAL A 112 6.59 -5.91 -2.72
N SER A 113 6.83 -7.20 -2.50
CA SER A 113 6.04 -8.29 -3.10
C SER A 113 4.56 -8.24 -2.69
N PHE A 114 4.27 -8.00 -1.42
CA PHE A 114 2.88 -8.01 -0.93
C PHE A 114 2.25 -6.63 -0.75
N LYS A 115 3.03 -5.54 -0.82
CA LYS A 115 2.51 -4.19 -0.55
C LYS A 115 1.56 -3.69 -1.63
N ALA A 116 1.98 -3.73 -2.90
CA ALA A 116 1.10 -3.36 -4.01
C ALA A 116 -0.07 -4.35 -4.13
N VAL A 117 0.21 -5.65 -3.91
CA VAL A 117 -0.80 -6.70 -4.00
C VAL A 117 -1.93 -6.51 -2.98
N GLY A 118 -1.58 -6.25 -1.72
CA GLY A 118 -2.55 -5.96 -0.66
C GLY A 118 -3.33 -4.67 -0.91
N ALA A 119 -2.66 -3.62 -1.39
CA ALA A 119 -3.30 -2.34 -1.72
C ALA A 119 -4.34 -2.49 -2.83
N ILE A 120 -4.01 -3.17 -3.94
CA ILE A 120 -4.94 -3.39 -5.07
C ILE A 120 -6.11 -4.30 -4.66
N ALA A 121 -5.86 -5.30 -3.81
CA ALA A 121 -6.92 -6.15 -3.26
C ALA A 121 -7.87 -5.39 -2.33
N GLY A 122 -7.39 -4.29 -1.73
CA GLY A 122 -8.07 -3.56 -0.67
C GLY A 122 -8.11 -4.35 0.64
N TYR A 123 -7.02 -5.08 0.94
CA TYR A 123 -6.88 -5.94 2.11
C TYR A 123 -5.97 -5.29 3.17
N PRO A 124 -6.13 -5.65 4.46
CA PRO A 124 -5.40 -5.01 5.54
C PRO A 124 -3.94 -5.47 5.57
N GLY A 125 -3.05 -4.49 5.70
CA GLY A 125 -1.62 -4.72 5.90
C GLY A 125 -1.04 -3.80 6.97
N ILE A 126 -0.01 -4.28 7.68
CA ILE A 126 0.68 -3.53 8.74
C ILE A 126 2.17 -3.83 8.71
N THR A 127 3.02 -2.80 8.81
CA THR A 127 4.47 -2.97 8.96
C THR A 127 4.85 -2.83 10.43
N VAL A 128 5.54 -3.83 10.97
CA VAL A 128 6.11 -3.80 12.33
C VAL A 128 7.60 -3.54 12.25
N PRO A 129 8.17 -2.56 12.98
CA PRO A 129 9.62 -2.38 13.07
C PRO A 129 10.26 -3.59 13.75
N VAL A 130 11.24 -4.20 13.09
CA VAL A 130 11.92 -5.42 13.58
C VAL A 130 13.40 -5.23 13.86
N GLY A 131 13.92 -4.01 13.65
CA GLY A 131 15.29 -3.64 14.01
C GLY A 131 15.88 -2.63 13.04
N LEU A 132 17.22 -2.64 12.97
CA LEU A 132 17.99 -1.85 12.02
C LEU A 132 18.76 -2.79 11.08
N GLU A 133 19.00 -2.34 9.85
CA GLU A 133 19.96 -2.95 8.95
C GLU A 133 21.41 -2.61 9.37
N GLU A 134 22.40 -3.24 8.72
CA GLU A 134 23.82 -3.00 9.00
C GLU A 134 24.24 -1.54 8.78
N ASN A 135 23.59 -0.83 7.87
CA ASN A 135 23.82 0.59 7.59
C ASN A 135 23.08 1.54 8.57
N GLY A 136 22.37 1.00 9.57
CA GLY A 136 21.61 1.74 10.57
C GLY A 136 20.21 2.19 10.12
N LEU A 137 19.74 1.80 8.94
CA LEU A 137 18.38 2.11 8.48
C LEU A 137 17.33 1.22 9.17
N PRO A 138 16.12 1.72 9.47
CA PRO A 138 15.05 0.89 10.01
C PRO A 138 14.67 -0.25 9.07
N ARG A 139 14.46 -1.44 9.64
CA ARG A 139 13.90 -2.59 8.94
C ARG A 139 12.48 -2.87 9.46
N GLY A 140 11.53 -2.93 8.53
CA GLY A 140 10.17 -3.38 8.79
C GLY A 140 9.94 -4.83 8.40
N LEU A 141 8.95 -5.46 9.01
CA LEU A 141 8.32 -6.68 8.53
C LEU A 141 6.87 -6.37 8.19
N TYR A 142 6.51 -6.49 6.92
CA TYR A 142 5.15 -6.26 6.47
C TYR A 142 4.30 -7.52 6.67
N PHE A 143 3.15 -7.37 7.33
CA PHE A 143 2.11 -8.38 7.47
C PHE A 143 0.94 -8.02 6.56
N LEU A 144 0.31 -9.03 5.98
CA LEU A 144 -0.87 -8.92 5.13
C LEU A 144 -1.85 -10.02 5.50
N SER A 145 -3.14 -9.69 5.62
CA SER A 145 -4.21 -10.68 5.81
C SER A 145 -5.30 -10.54 4.75
N THR A 146 -6.40 -11.29 4.90
CA THR A 146 -7.60 -11.21 4.08
C THR A 146 -8.53 -10.07 4.52
N ALA A 147 -9.60 -9.83 3.76
CA ALA A 147 -10.56 -8.76 4.03
C ALA A 147 -11.13 -8.84 5.46
N TRP A 148 -11.16 -7.69 6.13
CA TRP A 148 -11.80 -7.49 7.43
C TRP A 148 -11.15 -8.21 8.61
N ASP A 149 -9.91 -8.67 8.42
CA ASP A 149 -9.15 -9.41 9.42
C ASP A 149 -8.21 -8.51 10.24
N GLU A 150 -8.52 -7.22 10.36
CA GLU A 150 -7.66 -6.26 11.05
C GLU A 150 -7.42 -6.61 12.52
N ALA A 151 -8.42 -7.20 13.19
CA ALA A 151 -8.30 -7.55 14.62
C ALA A 151 -7.25 -8.64 14.86
N ASP A 152 -7.26 -9.67 14.02
CA ASP A 152 -6.30 -10.77 14.10
C ASP A 152 -4.92 -10.31 13.63
N LEU A 153 -4.85 -9.55 12.52
CA LEU A 153 -3.63 -8.93 12.03
C LEU A 153 -2.94 -8.05 13.09
N LEU A 154 -3.71 -7.20 13.80
CA LEU A 154 -3.20 -6.37 14.90
C LEU A 154 -2.72 -7.23 16.07
N SER A 155 -3.40 -8.33 16.36
CA SER A 155 -3.01 -9.25 17.43
C SER A 155 -1.66 -9.92 17.13
N TYR A 156 -1.43 -10.32 15.87
CA TYR A 156 -0.14 -10.89 15.43
C TYR A 156 0.98 -9.86 15.48
N ALA A 157 0.73 -8.66 14.95
CA ALA A 157 1.68 -7.56 14.95
C ALA A 157 2.10 -7.17 16.38
N TYR A 158 1.11 -7.04 17.28
CA TYR A 158 1.35 -6.73 18.69
C TYR A 158 2.16 -7.83 19.39
N ALA A 159 1.82 -9.10 19.17
CA ALA A 159 2.56 -10.21 19.76
C ALA A 159 4.04 -10.23 19.33
N LEU A 160 4.33 -9.88 18.08
CA LEU A 160 5.71 -9.71 17.60
C LEU A 160 6.39 -8.52 18.27
N GLU A 161 5.76 -7.35 18.26
CA GLU A 161 6.29 -6.12 18.87
C GLU A 161 6.69 -6.35 20.34
N GLN A 162 5.79 -6.94 21.14
CA GLN A 162 6.06 -7.23 22.55
C GLN A 162 7.19 -8.24 22.74
N SER A 163 7.28 -9.25 21.87
CA SER A 163 8.37 -10.24 21.91
C SER A 163 9.73 -9.59 21.61
N LEU A 164 9.79 -8.61 20.71
CA LEU A 164 11.00 -7.86 20.38
C LEU A 164 11.40 -6.92 21.52
N ALA A 165 10.45 -6.18 22.10
CA ALA A 165 10.70 -5.30 23.24
C ALA A 165 11.26 -6.07 24.45
N ALA A 166 10.68 -7.23 24.78
CA ALA A 166 11.18 -8.10 25.85
C ALA A 166 12.60 -8.61 25.58
N SER A 167 12.92 -8.90 24.31
CA SER A 167 14.24 -9.38 23.90
C SER A 167 15.30 -8.27 24.02
N ALA A 168 14.96 -7.04 23.61
CA ALA A 168 15.81 -5.87 23.78
C ALA A 168 16.10 -5.58 25.27
N ALA A 169 15.08 -5.67 26.14
CA ALA A 169 15.25 -5.49 27.57
C ALA A 169 16.13 -6.58 28.22
N SER A 170 16.03 -7.82 27.75
CA SER A 170 16.82 -8.95 28.25
C SER A 170 18.31 -8.85 27.85
N GLY A 171 18.61 -8.29 26.67
CA GLY A 171 19.98 -8.04 26.22
C GLY A 171 20.72 -7.00 27.06
N ILE A 172 19.99 -6.05 27.67
CA ILE A 172 20.56 -5.04 28.58
C ILE A 172 20.89 -5.67 29.96
N SER A 173 20.21 -6.76 30.35
CA SER A 173 20.41 -7.41 31.65
C SER A 173 21.62 -8.35 31.72
N GLN A 174 22.18 -8.80 30.60
CA GLN A 174 23.37 -9.68 30.59
C GLN A 174 24.71 -8.92 30.40
N ALA A 175 24.66 -7.59 30.32
CA ALA A 175 25.84 -6.74 30.13
C ALA A 175 26.35 -6.06 31.42
N ASN A 176 25.89 -6.49 32.61
CA ASN A 176 26.33 -5.99 33.91
C ASN A 176 26.92 -7.09 34.79
#